data_AF-A0A6B3SP94-F1
#
_entry.id   AF-A0A6B3SP94-F1
#
_cell.length_a   1.000
_cell.length_b   1.000
_cell.length_c   1.000
_cell.angle_alpha   90.00
_cell.angle_beta   90.00
_cell.angle_gamma   90.00
#
_symmetry.space_group_name_H-M   'P 1'
#
loop_
_entity.id
_entity.type
_entity.pdbx_description
1 polymer ?
#
loop_
_entity_poly.entity_id
_entity_poly.type
_entity_poly.pdbx_seq_one_letter_code
_entity_poly.pdbx_strand_id
1 'polypeptide(L)'
;MSMMSIVDTNQACHTGRIMPTAHHFVQTALKGRLLPNRPRDLFNLLRSVGHPAARSFLSFAKRYCGAYRNDYGWVTDGASNLHELNLLLKEVMLRRKKDEVLSLPPKIRTWVPVEPAGDTALDAYAEFLSWLAASDPSRPNDREFLGRLTKMRVALHRAKHAACAERIRDVLQSGQKVVVFTCYSDGLLRHQKALGATAVRITGAENGEQRMAAVDAFQNDPAVRVMLCNLIAGGVGITLTAGTHVIFQDLDWVPANHLQAEDRCYRLGQENQVTVEYLLADGTLDGYIAELLEAKMQLIQVIESDEVRDMSVLTELQQKLHSLAPALLQEIKAMNTKGVTAARIQEIGELVSALASDSPVCEAGFWEFPSSSNPEKTYRVIFGRAGHLECTCTGFRYRGECSHVREVRKNAISSSGENR
;
A
#
# COMPACT_ATOMS: atom_id res chain seq x y z
N MET A 1 -11.35 -10.36 -2.50
CA MET A 1 -12.55 -9.90 -1.79
C MET A 1 -13.06 -10.98 -0.84
N SER A 2 -12.48 -11.01 0.36
CA SER A 2 -13.10 -11.69 1.49
C SER A 2 -14.32 -10.86 1.89
N MET A 3 -15.50 -11.48 1.95
CA MET A 3 -16.69 -10.80 2.47
C MET A 3 -16.62 -10.90 3.99
N MET A 4 -16.23 -9.80 4.64
CA MET A 4 -16.34 -9.69 6.09
C MET A 4 -17.81 -9.43 6.38
N SER A 5 -18.50 -10.43 6.90
CA SER A 5 -19.82 -10.29 7.48
C SER A 5 -19.68 -10.53 8.97
N ILE A 6 -19.70 -9.46 9.76
CA ILE A 6 -19.97 -9.58 11.19
C ILE A 6 -21.48 -9.75 11.30
N VAL A 7 -21.96 -10.99 11.35
CA VAL A 7 -23.38 -11.26 11.45
C VAL A 7 -23.80 -11.02 12.88
N ASP A 8 -24.64 -10.02 13.11
CA ASP A 8 -25.92 -10.18 13.77
C ASP A 8 -26.82 -8.93 13.45
N THR A 9 -28.14 -9.12 13.38
CA THR A 9 -29.24 -8.28 12.80
C THR A 9 -29.54 -6.82 13.29
N ASN A 10 -29.44 -5.81 12.40
CA ASN A 10 -29.91 -4.37 12.50
C ASN A 10 -28.88 -3.21 12.27
N GLN A 11 -29.03 -2.62 11.08
CA GLN A 11 -28.79 -1.22 10.68
C GLN A 11 -27.37 -0.61 10.77
N ALA A 12 -26.93 -0.07 9.62
CA ALA A 12 -25.70 0.67 9.40
C ALA A 12 -25.94 2.19 9.48
N CYS A 13 -25.00 2.96 10.06
CA CYS A 13 -24.74 4.34 9.59
C CYS A 13 -23.38 4.91 10.03
N HIS A 14 -22.94 5.88 9.24
CA HIS A 14 -21.69 6.64 9.24
C HIS A 14 -21.44 7.48 10.51
N THR A 15 -20.15 7.70 10.78
CA THR A 15 -19.57 8.80 11.60
C THR A 15 -19.91 8.83 13.10
N GLY A 16 -19.05 8.20 13.91
CA GLY A 16 -18.47 8.77 15.15
C GLY A 16 -19.35 9.15 16.35
N ARG A 17 -20.69 9.16 16.25
CA ARG A 17 -21.60 9.43 17.37
C ARG A 17 -22.72 8.39 17.39
N ILE A 18 -22.64 7.45 18.32
CA ILE A 18 -23.73 6.54 18.65
C ILE A 18 -24.59 7.25 19.70
N MET A 19 -25.84 7.57 19.38
CA MET A 19 -26.81 8.05 20.37
C MET A 19 -27.25 6.88 21.28
N PRO A 20 -27.37 7.07 22.60
CA PRO A 20 -27.78 6.01 23.51
C PRO A 20 -29.29 6.03 23.71
N THR A 21 -30.08 5.40 22.82
CA THR A 21 -31.49 5.13 23.12
C THR A 21 -32.01 3.84 22.50
N ALA A 22 -32.60 3.01 23.38
CA ALA A 22 -33.52 1.89 23.17
C ALA A 22 -32.97 0.51 22.73
N HIS A 23 -33.64 -0.52 23.25
CA HIS A 23 -33.22 -1.91 23.42
C HIS A 23 -33.23 -2.77 22.13
N HIS A 24 -32.26 -3.69 22.04
CA HIS A 24 -32.10 -4.78 21.06
C HIS A 24 -32.00 -4.36 19.57
N PHE A 25 -30.85 -3.78 19.20
CA PHE A 25 -30.39 -3.66 17.81
C PHE A 25 -29.11 -4.47 17.66
N VAL A 26 -28.91 -5.15 16.53
CA VAL A 26 -27.66 -5.85 16.27
C VAL A 26 -26.90 -5.32 15.07
N GLN A 27 -25.61 -5.07 15.22
CA GLN A 27 -24.87 -4.24 14.27
C GLN A 27 -23.93 -5.07 13.39
N THR A 28 -24.20 -5.13 12.09
CA THR A 28 -23.32 -5.81 11.11
C THR A 28 -22.38 -4.81 10.44
N ALA A 29 -21.07 -4.96 10.67
CA ALA A 29 -20.03 -4.18 9.97
C ALA A 29 -19.43 -4.99 8.81
N LEU A 30 -19.62 -4.49 7.58
CA LEU A 30 -19.06 -5.07 6.36
C LEU A 30 -17.79 -4.32 5.96
N LYS A 31 -16.64 -4.99 6.00
CA LYS A 31 -15.35 -4.41 5.56
C LYS A 31 -14.61 -5.36 4.62
N GLY A 32 -14.51 -5.02 3.35
CA GLY A 32 -13.81 -5.86 2.35
C GLY A 32 -12.26 -5.82 2.42
N ARG A 33 -11.69 -5.02 3.33
CA ARG A 33 -10.24 -4.78 3.47
C ARG A 33 -9.75 -5.46 4.76
N LEU A 34 -8.48 -5.89 4.75
CA LEU A 34 -7.80 -6.50 5.89
C LEU A 34 -8.00 -5.72 7.21
N LEU A 35 -7.80 -6.45 8.33
CA LEU A 35 -7.77 -5.91 9.68
C LEU A 35 -6.95 -4.61 9.68
N PRO A 36 -7.44 -3.55 10.34
CA PRO A 36 -6.74 -2.27 10.32
C PRO A 36 -5.35 -2.40 10.97
N ASN A 37 -4.42 -1.58 10.46
CA ASN A 37 -2.97 -1.70 10.65
C ASN A 37 -2.50 -1.63 12.10
N ARG A 38 -3.33 -1.11 13.01
CA ARG A 38 -3.02 -1.00 14.44
C ARG A 38 -4.15 -1.60 15.27
N PRO A 39 -3.84 -2.30 16.38
CA PRO A 39 -4.85 -2.80 17.30
C PRO A 39 -5.85 -1.72 17.73
N ARG A 40 -5.39 -0.47 17.91
CA ARG A 40 -6.24 0.67 18.28
C ARG A 40 -7.40 0.90 17.31
N ASP A 41 -7.22 0.58 16.03
CA ASP A 41 -8.22 0.82 15.00
C ASP A 41 -9.32 -0.26 15.02
N LEU A 42 -9.05 -1.42 15.64
CA LEU A 42 -10.05 -2.45 15.92
C LEU A 42 -11.00 -2.06 17.05
N PHE A 43 -10.58 -1.17 17.95
CA PHE A 43 -11.38 -0.79 19.12
C PHE A 43 -12.77 -0.31 18.72
N ASN A 44 -12.86 0.59 17.74
CA ASN A 44 -14.15 1.14 17.30
C ASN A 44 -15.02 0.07 16.62
N LEU A 45 -14.42 -0.88 15.90
CA LEU A 45 -15.14 -1.99 15.28
C LEU A 45 -15.68 -2.94 16.35
N LEU A 46 -14.83 -3.35 17.30
CA LEU A 46 -15.21 -4.21 18.43
C LEU A 46 -16.25 -3.53 19.33
N ARG A 47 -16.16 -2.21 19.52
CA ARG A 47 -17.14 -1.43 20.28
C ARG A 47 -18.49 -1.38 19.56
N SER A 48 -18.50 -1.22 18.25
CA SER A 48 -19.75 -1.21 17.46
C SER A 48 -20.49 -2.54 17.53
N VAL A 49 -19.78 -3.66 17.65
CA VAL A 49 -20.40 -4.98 17.77
C VAL A 49 -20.65 -5.40 19.23
N GLY A 50 -20.43 -4.48 20.18
CA GLY A 50 -20.67 -4.74 21.61
C GLY A 50 -19.69 -5.71 22.27
N HIS A 51 -18.53 -5.97 21.67
CA HIS A 51 -17.59 -6.96 22.19
C HIS A 51 -17.01 -6.54 23.57
N PRO A 52 -16.96 -7.44 24.58
CA PRO A 52 -16.53 -7.09 25.94
C PRO A 52 -15.13 -6.45 26.04
N ALA A 53 -14.22 -6.83 25.14
CA ALA A 53 -12.88 -6.25 25.11
C ALA A 53 -12.86 -4.74 24.81
N ALA A 54 -13.91 -4.20 24.16
CA ALA A 54 -13.98 -2.79 23.74
C ALA A 54 -14.82 -1.90 24.67
N ARG A 55 -15.09 -2.33 25.91
CA ARG A 55 -15.82 -1.52 26.92
C ARG A 55 -15.08 -0.23 27.32
N SER A 56 -13.75 -0.27 27.34
CA SER A 56 -12.91 0.87 27.71
C SER A 56 -11.72 0.97 26.76
N PHE A 57 -11.58 2.13 26.10
CA PHE A 57 -10.46 2.38 25.19
C PHE A 57 -9.12 2.26 25.91
N LEU A 58 -9.00 2.80 27.13
CA LEU A 58 -7.73 2.77 27.84
C LEU A 58 -7.33 1.36 28.28
N SER A 59 -8.30 0.53 28.70
CA SER A 59 -8.05 -0.86 29.06
C SER A 59 -7.64 -1.67 27.82
N PHE A 60 -8.34 -1.46 26.71
CA PHE A 60 -8.01 -2.07 25.43
C PHE A 60 -6.61 -1.62 24.95
N ALA A 61 -6.31 -0.32 25.02
CA ALA A 61 -5.03 0.22 24.56
C ALA A 61 -3.84 -0.26 25.39
N LYS A 62 -4.00 -0.37 26.72
CA LYS A 62 -2.95 -0.95 27.59
C LYS A 62 -2.69 -2.42 27.27
N ARG A 63 -3.73 -3.21 27.00
CA ARG A 63 -3.62 -4.65 26.76
C ARG A 63 -3.12 -4.96 25.36
N TYR A 64 -3.62 -4.27 24.34
CA TYR A 64 -3.41 -4.64 22.93
C TYR A 64 -2.60 -3.64 22.12
N CYS A 65 -2.52 -2.37 22.54
CA CYS A 65 -1.79 -1.33 21.82
C CYS A 65 -0.43 -1.00 22.45
N GLY A 66 0.04 -1.79 23.43
CA GLY A 66 1.27 -1.52 24.17
C GLY A 66 1.30 -0.12 24.80
N ALA A 67 0.14 0.38 25.27
CA ALA A 67 0.03 1.78 25.64
C ALA A 67 0.94 2.16 26.81
N TYR A 68 1.70 3.24 26.64
CA TYR A 68 2.55 3.83 27.67
C TYR A 68 2.27 5.33 27.79
N ARG A 69 2.64 5.90 28.93
CA ARG A 69 2.47 7.33 29.20
C ARG A 69 3.80 8.04 29.01
N ASN A 70 3.83 9.08 28.18
CA ASN A 70 4.93 10.02 28.08
C ASN A 70 4.49 11.39 28.63
N ASP A 71 5.39 12.39 28.56
CA ASP A 71 5.14 13.74 29.06
C ASP A 71 3.98 14.46 28.34
N TYR A 72 3.59 13.98 27.16
CA TYR A 72 2.56 14.57 26.31
C TYR A 72 1.23 13.78 26.32
N GLY A 73 1.14 12.66 27.05
CA GLY A 73 -0.08 11.87 27.19
C GLY A 73 0.11 10.36 27.00
N TRP A 74 -0.97 9.68 26.61
CA TRP A 74 -0.95 8.23 26.32
C TRP A 74 -0.58 7.98 24.86
N VAL A 75 0.50 7.24 24.65
CA VAL A 75 0.91 6.74 23.33
C VAL A 75 0.28 5.37 23.13
N THR A 76 -0.43 5.16 22.02
CA THR A 76 -1.22 3.92 21.74
C THR A 76 -0.94 3.32 20.36
N ASP A 77 0.23 3.62 19.80
CA ASP A 77 0.60 3.19 18.43
C ASP A 77 1.34 1.85 18.40
N GLY A 78 1.56 1.23 19.57
CA GLY A 78 2.19 -0.07 19.70
C GLY A 78 1.22 -1.23 19.43
N ALA A 79 1.72 -2.43 19.71
CA ALA A 79 0.99 -3.68 19.54
C ALA A 79 1.47 -4.68 20.60
N SER A 80 0.55 -5.35 21.29
CA SER A 80 0.82 -6.31 22.37
C SER A 80 -0.32 -7.35 22.45
N ASN A 81 -0.06 -8.54 23.02
CA ASN A 81 -1.07 -9.61 23.24
C ASN A 81 -1.93 -9.92 22.01
N LEU A 82 -1.22 -10.01 20.90
CA LEU A 82 -1.74 -10.02 19.56
C LEU A 82 -2.41 -11.34 19.18
N HIS A 83 -1.81 -12.46 19.59
CA HIS A 83 -2.42 -13.79 19.50
C HIS A 83 -3.79 -13.87 20.20
N GLU A 84 -3.89 -13.31 21.42
CA GLU A 84 -5.16 -13.22 22.15
C GLU A 84 -6.19 -12.38 21.38
N LEU A 85 -5.77 -11.22 20.86
CA LEU A 85 -6.64 -10.36 20.06
C LEU A 85 -7.15 -11.07 18.79
N ASN A 86 -6.30 -11.85 18.12
CA ASN A 86 -6.68 -12.64 16.94
C ASN A 86 -7.73 -13.71 17.29
N LEU A 87 -7.57 -14.43 18.41
CA LEU A 87 -8.57 -15.38 18.89
C LEU A 87 -9.92 -14.71 19.17
N LEU A 88 -9.92 -13.56 19.87
CA LEU A 88 -11.14 -12.79 20.13
C LEU A 88 -11.82 -12.32 18.84
N LEU A 89 -11.02 -11.95 17.83
CA LEU A 89 -11.57 -11.56 16.53
C LEU A 89 -12.27 -12.75 15.85
N LYS A 90 -11.73 -13.98 15.93
CA LYS A 90 -12.36 -15.17 15.31
C LYS A 90 -13.75 -15.48 15.86
N GLU A 91 -14.07 -15.09 17.10
CA GLU A 91 -15.41 -15.29 17.69
C GLU A 91 -16.47 -14.38 17.05
N VAL A 92 -16.08 -13.17 16.64
CA VAL A 92 -17.00 -12.14 16.12
C VAL A 92 -16.82 -11.84 14.64
N MET A 93 -15.81 -12.42 13.99
CA MET A 93 -15.44 -12.13 12.61
C MET A 93 -15.51 -13.39 11.76
N LEU A 94 -16.36 -13.34 10.73
CA LEU A 94 -16.32 -14.31 9.64
C LEU A 94 -15.45 -13.76 8.50
N ARG A 95 -14.46 -14.55 8.09
CA ARG A 95 -13.63 -14.28 6.91
C ARG A 95 -13.45 -15.57 6.12
N ARG A 96 -13.71 -15.49 4.81
CA ARG A 96 -13.44 -16.57 3.85
C ARG A 96 -12.67 -16.00 2.67
N LYS A 97 -11.65 -16.71 2.22
CA LYS A 97 -10.90 -16.28 1.04
C LYS A 97 -11.68 -16.60 -0.24
N LYS A 98 -11.28 -15.98 -1.36
CA LYS A 98 -11.99 -16.14 -2.64
C LYS A 98 -11.75 -17.51 -3.25
N ASP A 99 -10.48 -17.89 -3.30
CA ASP A 99 -9.95 -19.20 -3.65
C ASP A 99 -10.56 -20.35 -2.83
N GLU A 100 -10.95 -20.11 -1.58
CA GLU A 100 -11.62 -21.11 -0.73
C GLU A 100 -13.10 -21.35 -1.09
N VAL A 101 -13.76 -20.39 -1.75
CA VAL A 101 -15.24 -20.38 -1.90
C VAL A 101 -15.69 -20.28 -3.36
N LEU A 102 -14.89 -19.68 -4.22
CA LEU A 102 -15.23 -19.34 -5.59
C LEU A 102 -14.18 -19.88 -6.56
N SER A 103 -14.64 -20.63 -7.56
CA SER A 103 -13.86 -21.02 -8.73
C SER A 103 -13.81 -19.86 -9.73
N LEU A 104 -13.04 -18.81 -9.42
CA LEU A 104 -12.82 -17.71 -10.35
C LEU A 104 -11.68 -18.04 -11.33
N PRO A 105 -11.76 -17.59 -12.60
CA PRO A 105 -10.65 -17.67 -13.55
C PRO A 105 -9.37 -17.02 -13.00
N PRO A 106 -8.19 -17.28 -13.57
CA PRO A 106 -6.97 -16.64 -13.10
C PRO A 106 -7.05 -15.11 -13.27
N LYS A 107 -6.42 -14.39 -12.33
CA LYS A 107 -6.15 -12.96 -12.42
C LYS A 107 -4.67 -12.74 -12.65
N ILE A 108 -4.30 -12.14 -13.78
CA ILE A 108 -2.91 -11.82 -14.11
C ILE A 108 -2.65 -10.35 -13.82
N ARG A 109 -1.54 -10.05 -13.17
CA ARG A 109 -1.04 -8.69 -12.99
C ARG A 109 0.23 -8.51 -13.80
N THR A 110 0.33 -7.40 -14.52
CA THR A 110 1.49 -7.07 -15.34
C THR A 110 1.83 -5.61 -15.17
N TRP A 111 3.11 -5.36 -14.94
CA TRP A 111 3.70 -4.03 -14.98
C TRP A 111 4.07 -3.72 -16.43
N VAL A 112 3.49 -2.66 -16.99
CA VAL A 112 3.68 -2.28 -18.40
C VAL A 112 4.53 -1.01 -18.45
N PRO A 113 5.82 -1.11 -18.83
CA PRO A 113 6.65 0.06 -19.02
C PRO A 113 6.10 0.91 -20.17
N VAL A 114 5.98 2.21 -19.93
CA VAL A 114 5.58 3.20 -20.93
C VAL A 114 6.61 4.31 -20.99
N GLU A 115 6.97 4.72 -22.19
CA GLU A 115 7.81 5.90 -22.38
C GLU A 115 6.95 7.15 -22.14
N PRO A 116 7.29 8.01 -21.16
CA PRO A 116 6.52 9.23 -20.93
C PRO A 116 6.68 10.17 -22.13
N ALA A 117 5.56 10.53 -22.76
CA ALA A 117 5.57 11.48 -23.87
C ALA A 117 5.79 12.92 -23.37
N GLY A 118 6.86 13.55 -23.85
CA GLY A 118 7.12 14.98 -23.69
C GLY A 118 8.08 15.34 -22.56
N ASP A 119 8.97 16.29 -22.84
CA ASP A 119 10.05 16.73 -21.95
C ASP A 119 9.54 17.28 -20.61
N THR A 120 8.32 17.83 -20.59
CA THR A 120 7.74 18.46 -19.39
C THR A 120 7.63 17.54 -18.18
N ALA A 121 7.40 16.24 -18.38
CA ALA A 121 7.33 15.29 -17.27
C ALA A 121 8.72 14.96 -16.71
N LEU A 122 9.72 14.86 -17.59
CA LEU A 122 11.12 14.66 -17.21
C LEU A 122 11.67 15.91 -16.52
N ASP A 123 11.35 17.10 -17.02
CA ASP A 123 11.72 18.38 -16.41
C ASP A 123 11.14 18.50 -14.99
N ALA A 124 9.85 18.18 -14.82
CA ALA A 124 9.20 18.20 -13.51
C ALA A 124 9.80 17.20 -12.53
N TYR A 125 10.25 16.03 -13.03
CA TYR A 125 10.96 15.04 -12.24
C TYR A 125 12.36 15.53 -11.83
N ALA A 126 13.13 16.08 -12.76
CA ALA A 126 14.44 16.65 -12.50
C ALA A 126 14.38 17.84 -11.52
N GLU A 127 13.39 18.73 -11.67
CA GLU A 127 13.15 19.84 -10.75
C GLU A 127 12.85 19.34 -9.33
N PHE A 128 11.99 18.31 -9.22
CA PHE A 128 11.65 17.71 -7.93
C PHE A 128 12.87 17.11 -7.23
N LEU A 129 13.68 16.34 -7.95
CA LEU A 129 14.89 15.73 -7.39
C LEU A 129 15.94 16.77 -6.99
N SER A 130 16.16 17.78 -7.84
CA SER A 130 17.03 18.92 -7.55
C SER A 130 16.66 19.61 -6.25
N TRP A 131 15.38 19.91 -6.07
CA TRP A 131 14.88 20.50 -4.83
C TRP A 131 15.04 19.54 -3.63
N LEU A 132 14.75 18.24 -3.82
CA LEU A 132 14.78 17.27 -2.73
C LEU A 132 16.18 17.10 -2.12
N ALA A 133 17.24 17.10 -2.93
CA ALA A 133 18.59 17.01 -2.38
C ALA A 133 19.14 18.34 -1.84
N ALA A 134 18.61 19.47 -2.31
CA ALA A 134 18.91 20.76 -1.70
C ALA A 134 18.19 20.95 -0.36
N SER A 135 17.16 20.13 -0.08
CA SER A 135 16.37 20.19 1.14
C SER A 135 17.12 19.53 2.30
N ASP A 136 17.06 20.16 3.48
CA ASP A 136 17.66 19.65 4.71
C ASP A 136 16.81 18.50 5.29
N PRO A 137 17.31 17.25 5.32
CA PRO A 137 16.56 16.10 5.86
C PRO A 137 16.26 16.24 7.37
N SER A 138 17.01 17.07 8.10
CA SER A 138 16.82 17.30 9.53
C SER A 138 15.64 18.24 9.83
N ARG A 139 15.16 18.98 8.81
CA ARG A 139 14.04 19.92 8.90
C ARG A 139 13.03 19.63 7.78
N PRO A 140 12.31 18.50 7.84
CA PRO A 140 11.41 18.09 6.77
C PRO A 140 10.26 19.11 6.60
N ASN A 141 10.10 19.61 5.38
CA ASN A 141 8.94 20.43 4.99
C ASN A 141 7.93 19.55 4.23
N ASP A 142 7.16 18.75 4.98
CA ASP A 142 6.23 17.78 4.42
C ASP A 142 5.19 18.42 3.49
N ARG A 143 4.77 19.66 3.78
CA ARG A 143 3.80 20.39 2.96
C ARG A 143 4.36 20.72 1.58
N GLU A 144 5.59 21.23 1.51
CA GLU A 144 6.24 21.54 0.24
C GLU A 144 6.60 20.26 -0.52
N PHE A 145 7.10 19.24 0.19
CA PHE A 145 7.38 17.91 -0.37
C PHE A 145 6.16 17.34 -1.09
N LEU A 146 5.01 17.25 -0.38
CA LEU A 146 3.76 16.75 -0.94
C LEU A 146 3.27 17.60 -2.11
N GLY A 147 3.43 18.92 -2.05
CA GLY A 147 3.04 19.84 -3.11
C GLY A 147 3.83 19.61 -4.40
N ARG A 148 5.16 19.51 -4.31
CA ARG A 148 6.04 19.28 -5.48
C ARG A 148 5.89 17.86 -6.02
N LEU A 149 5.80 16.87 -5.13
CA LEU A 149 5.53 15.48 -5.49
C LEU A 149 4.21 15.36 -6.28
N THR A 150 3.17 16.08 -5.85
CA THR A 150 1.89 16.10 -6.56
C THR A 150 2.01 16.73 -7.95
N LYS A 151 2.72 17.85 -8.08
CA LYS A 151 2.96 18.50 -9.39
C LYS A 151 3.67 17.55 -10.36
N MET A 152 4.73 16.90 -9.89
CA MET A 152 5.50 15.93 -10.66
C MET A 152 4.62 14.75 -11.10
N ARG A 153 3.81 14.17 -10.19
CA ARG A 153 2.90 13.07 -10.55
C ARG A 153 1.82 13.48 -11.55
N VAL A 154 1.31 14.72 -11.49
CA VAL A 154 0.39 15.24 -12.51
C VAL A 154 1.07 15.35 -13.88
N ALA A 155 2.35 15.75 -13.92
CA ALA A 155 3.10 15.80 -15.17
C ALA A 155 3.31 14.39 -15.76
N LEU A 156 3.73 13.42 -14.94
CA LEU A 156 3.85 12.01 -15.33
C LEU A 156 2.53 11.42 -15.81
N HIS A 157 1.43 11.67 -15.10
CA HIS A 157 0.09 11.25 -15.49
C HIS A 157 -0.26 11.71 -16.92
N ARG A 158 0.03 12.98 -17.24
CA ARG A 158 -0.22 13.56 -18.55
C ARG A 158 0.68 12.95 -19.64
N ALA A 159 1.95 12.70 -19.33
CA ALA A 159 2.88 12.07 -20.26
C ALA A 159 2.50 10.62 -20.60
N LYS A 160 1.92 9.88 -19.65
CA LYS A 160 1.40 8.51 -19.86
C LYS A 160 0.07 8.45 -20.61
N HIS A 161 -0.59 9.59 -20.82
CA HIS A 161 -1.95 9.62 -21.38
C HIS A 161 -2.03 9.01 -22.78
N ALA A 162 -1.07 9.31 -23.66
CA ALA A 162 -1.03 8.79 -25.02
C ALA A 162 -0.84 7.26 -25.03
N ALA A 163 0.13 6.75 -24.26
CA ALA A 163 0.37 5.31 -24.12
C ALA A 163 -0.87 4.58 -23.55
N CYS A 164 -1.55 5.16 -22.56
CA CYS A 164 -2.80 4.62 -22.05
C CYS A 164 -3.90 4.57 -23.14
N ALA A 165 -4.01 5.61 -23.96
CA ALA A 165 -4.98 5.66 -25.07
C ALA A 165 -4.68 4.65 -26.19
N GLU A 166 -3.41 4.40 -26.50
CA GLU A 166 -2.99 3.29 -27.37
C GLU A 166 -3.44 1.95 -26.78
N ARG A 167 -3.10 1.70 -25.51
CA ARG A 167 -3.44 0.43 -24.85
C ARG A 167 -4.94 0.17 -24.77
N ILE A 168 -5.74 1.21 -24.50
CA ILE A 168 -7.21 1.12 -24.56
C ILE A 168 -7.64 0.66 -25.96
N ARG A 169 -7.09 1.23 -27.03
CA ARG A 169 -7.44 0.85 -28.40
C ARG A 169 -7.08 -0.60 -28.72
N ASP A 170 -5.91 -1.07 -28.29
CA ASP A 170 -5.51 -2.47 -28.48
C ASP A 170 -6.51 -3.45 -27.85
N VAL A 171 -6.97 -3.15 -26.63
CA VAL A 171 -7.97 -3.97 -25.93
C VAL A 171 -9.35 -3.89 -26.60
N LEU A 172 -9.70 -2.73 -27.17
CA LEU A 172 -10.94 -2.60 -27.94
C LEU A 172 -10.87 -3.41 -29.25
N GLN A 173 -9.72 -3.42 -29.92
CA GLN A 173 -9.48 -4.21 -31.14
C GLN A 173 -9.53 -5.72 -30.88
N SER A 174 -9.11 -6.19 -29.70
CA SER A 174 -9.27 -7.60 -29.30
C SER A 174 -10.72 -8.00 -29.01
N GLY A 175 -11.67 -7.06 -29.11
CA GLY A 175 -13.07 -7.34 -28.85
C GLY A 175 -13.37 -7.53 -27.37
N GLN A 176 -12.55 -6.98 -26.46
CA GLN A 176 -12.77 -7.01 -25.01
C GLN A 176 -13.22 -5.66 -24.43
N LYS A 177 -13.80 -5.66 -23.21
CA LYS A 177 -14.17 -4.44 -22.49
C LYS A 177 -13.09 -4.11 -21.46
N VAL A 178 -12.82 -2.81 -21.29
CA VAL A 178 -11.72 -2.32 -20.45
C VAL A 178 -12.20 -1.34 -19.40
N VAL A 179 -11.66 -1.48 -18.19
CA VAL A 179 -11.84 -0.54 -17.08
C VAL A 179 -10.52 0.19 -16.85
N VAL A 180 -10.53 1.51 -16.94
CA VAL A 180 -9.35 2.36 -16.75
C VAL A 180 -9.50 3.11 -15.44
N PHE A 181 -8.53 2.93 -14.54
CA PHE A 181 -8.45 3.67 -13.28
C PHE A 181 -7.36 4.74 -13.34
N THR A 182 -7.68 5.92 -12.81
CA THR A 182 -6.70 7.00 -12.60
C THR A 182 -7.00 7.76 -11.31
N CYS A 183 -5.96 8.35 -10.73
CA CYS A 183 -6.09 9.25 -9.57
C CYS A 183 -6.55 10.66 -9.98
N TYR A 184 -6.46 11.01 -11.27
CA TYR A 184 -6.61 12.38 -11.77
C TYR A 184 -7.82 12.52 -12.70
N SER A 185 -8.71 13.45 -12.36
CA SER A 185 -9.94 13.70 -13.15
C SER A 185 -9.67 14.24 -14.56
N ASP A 186 -8.57 14.97 -14.77
CA ASP A 186 -8.15 15.48 -16.10
C ASP A 186 -7.97 14.33 -17.10
N GLY A 187 -7.31 13.24 -16.69
CA GLY A 187 -7.13 12.06 -17.53
C GLY A 187 -8.43 11.40 -17.95
N LEU A 188 -9.40 11.27 -17.02
CA LEU A 188 -10.72 10.72 -17.31
C LEU A 188 -11.44 11.53 -18.39
N LEU A 189 -11.44 12.87 -18.26
CA LEU A 189 -12.13 13.75 -19.20
C LEU A 189 -11.49 13.72 -20.58
N ARG A 190 -10.16 13.65 -20.67
CA ARG A 190 -9.46 13.55 -21.95
C ARG A 190 -9.76 12.23 -22.67
N HIS A 191 -9.71 11.10 -21.96
CA HIS A 191 -10.08 9.80 -22.52
C HIS A 191 -11.55 9.78 -22.96
N GLN A 192 -12.45 10.32 -22.14
CA GLN A 192 -13.87 10.41 -22.50
C GLN A 192 -14.09 11.25 -23.76
N LYS A 193 -13.40 12.38 -23.89
CA LYS A 193 -13.48 13.23 -25.09
C LYS A 193 -13.03 12.49 -26.35
N ALA A 194 -11.97 11.67 -26.26
CA ALA A 194 -11.45 10.90 -27.39
C ALA A 194 -12.35 9.71 -27.77
N LEU A 195 -12.93 9.03 -26.78
CA LEU A 195 -13.72 7.80 -26.97
C LEU A 195 -15.20 8.04 -27.23
N GLY A 196 -15.72 9.23 -26.87
CA GLY A 196 -17.11 9.60 -27.08
C GLY A 196 -18.09 8.65 -26.39
N ALA A 197 -19.12 8.23 -27.12
CA ALA A 197 -20.18 7.35 -26.60
C ALA A 197 -19.71 5.92 -26.25
N THR A 198 -18.52 5.52 -26.72
CA THR A 198 -17.92 4.20 -26.40
C THR A 198 -17.49 4.10 -24.93
N ALA A 199 -17.35 5.25 -24.24
CA ALA A 199 -16.86 5.32 -22.87
C ALA A 199 -17.87 5.96 -21.92
N VAL A 200 -17.99 5.36 -20.74
CA VAL A 200 -18.69 5.95 -19.58
C VAL A 200 -17.70 6.26 -18.48
N ARG A 201 -18.06 7.15 -17.55
CA ARG A 201 -17.16 7.57 -16.46
C ARG A 201 -17.80 7.62 -15.08
N ILE A 202 -16.96 7.43 -14.06
CA ILE A 202 -17.26 7.64 -12.65
C ILE A 202 -16.11 8.45 -12.04
N THR A 203 -16.34 9.74 -11.81
CA THR A 203 -15.36 10.66 -11.20
C THR A 203 -15.57 10.82 -9.70
N GLY A 204 -16.78 10.52 -9.21
CA GLY A 204 -17.21 10.77 -7.83
C GLY A 204 -18.12 11.98 -7.68
N ALA A 205 -18.23 12.81 -8.72
CA ALA A 205 -19.19 13.92 -8.78
C ALA A 205 -20.62 13.46 -9.14
N GLU A 206 -20.76 12.26 -9.69
CA GLU A 206 -22.05 11.67 -10.08
C GLU A 206 -22.86 11.29 -8.85
N ASN A 207 -24.17 11.54 -8.90
CA ASN A 207 -25.11 11.05 -7.89
C ASN A 207 -25.29 9.52 -8.00
N GLY A 208 -26.00 8.91 -7.04
CA GLY A 208 -26.16 7.46 -6.98
C GLY A 208 -26.81 6.86 -8.24
N GLU A 209 -27.81 7.53 -8.80
CA GLU A 209 -28.53 7.09 -10.01
C GLU A 209 -27.65 7.17 -11.26
N GLN A 210 -26.97 8.30 -11.47
CA GLN A 210 -26.05 8.51 -12.60
C GLN A 210 -24.90 7.50 -12.56
N ARG A 211 -24.39 7.21 -11.37
CA ARG A 211 -23.35 6.19 -11.18
C ARG A 211 -23.86 4.81 -11.56
N MET A 212 -25.06 4.45 -11.13
CA MET A 212 -25.64 3.14 -11.47
C MET A 212 -25.93 3.04 -12.97
N ALA A 213 -26.47 4.09 -13.58
CA ALA A 213 -26.71 4.12 -15.02
C ALA A 213 -25.41 3.94 -15.84
N ALA A 214 -24.29 4.53 -15.40
CA ALA A 214 -22.99 4.31 -16.03
C ALA A 214 -22.51 2.85 -15.88
N VAL A 215 -22.69 2.26 -14.69
CA VAL A 215 -22.36 0.84 -14.44
C VAL A 215 -23.21 -0.07 -15.31
N ASP A 216 -24.52 0.16 -15.37
CA ASP A 216 -25.47 -0.65 -16.13
C ASP A 216 -25.20 -0.55 -17.64
N ALA A 217 -24.89 0.65 -18.14
CA ALA A 217 -24.47 0.85 -19.52
C ALA A 217 -23.20 0.05 -19.83
N PHE A 218 -22.17 0.14 -18.99
CA PHE A 218 -20.95 -0.64 -19.22
C PHE A 218 -21.16 -2.15 -19.13
N GLN A 219 -22.03 -2.63 -18.24
CA GLN A 219 -22.29 -4.06 -18.06
C GLN A 219 -23.12 -4.62 -19.23
N ASN A 220 -24.19 -3.92 -19.63
CA ASN A 220 -25.23 -4.46 -20.49
C ASN A 220 -25.19 -3.96 -21.94
N ASP A 221 -24.68 -2.75 -22.21
CA ASP A 221 -24.64 -2.19 -23.56
C ASP A 221 -23.39 -2.68 -24.32
N PRO A 222 -23.53 -3.38 -25.47
CA PRO A 222 -22.40 -3.78 -26.29
C PRO A 222 -21.64 -2.60 -26.91
N ALA A 223 -22.27 -1.43 -27.10
CA ALA A 223 -21.63 -0.24 -27.64
C ALA A 223 -20.73 0.46 -26.62
N VAL A 224 -21.01 0.32 -25.32
CA VAL A 224 -20.19 0.87 -24.23
C VAL A 224 -19.10 -0.13 -23.86
N ARG A 225 -17.88 0.17 -24.27
CA ARG A 225 -16.74 -0.75 -24.16
C ARG A 225 -15.68 -0.31 -23.15
N VAL A 226 -15.71 0.95 -22.73
CA VAL A 226 -14.73 1.52 -21.82
C VAL A 226 -15.42 2.10 -20.59
N MET A 227 -14.97 1.70 -19.40
CA MET A 227 -15.33 2.34 -18.14
C MET A 227 -14.13 3.14 -17.61
N LEU A 228 -14.31 4.45 -17.43
CA LEU A 228 -13.28 5.35 -16.92
C LEU A 228 -13.59 5.68 -15.46
N CYS A 229 -12.75 5.27 -14.52
CA CYS A 229 -13.00 5.43 -13.09
C CYS A 229 -11.90 6.23 -12.40
N ASN A 230 -12.29 7.16 -11.53
CA ASN A 230 -11.38 7.62 -10.51
C ASN A 230 -11.10 6.45 -9.55
N LEU A 231 -9.84 6.23 -9.19
CA LEU A 231 -9.42 5.08 -8.39
C LEU A 231 -10.17 4.99 -7.04
N ILE A 232 -10.34 6.12 -6.35
CA ILE A 232 -11.01 6.16 -5.05
C ILE A 232 -12.52 6.08 -5.24
N ALA A 233 -13.08 6.88 -6.16
CA ALA A 233 -14.53 6.94 -6.34
C ALA A 233 -15.12 5.65 -6.94
N GLY A 234 -14.41 5.02 -7.88
CA GLY A 234 -14.78 3.76 -8.51
C GLY A 234 -14.39 2.51 -7.70
N GLY A 235 -13.55 2.66 -6.66
CA GLY A 235 -13.16 1.57 -5.78
C GLY A 235 -14.28 1.07 -4.86
N VAL A 236 -15.39 1.81 -4.71
CA VAL A 236 -16.42 1.51 -3.70
C VAL A 236 -17.77 1.18 -4.33
N GLY A 237 -18.40 0.11 -3.85
CA GLY A 237 -19.84 -0.14 -4.03
C GLY A 237 -20.31 -0.57 -5.43
N ILE A 238 -19.45 -0.65 -6.43
CA ILE A 238 -19.83 -1.04 -7.80
C ILE A 238 -19.36 -2.46 -8.17
N THR A 239 -19.91 -3.01 -9.25
CA THR A 239 -19.54 -4.30 -9.85
C THR A 239 -19.31 -4.08 -11.34
N LEU A 240 -18.14 -4.49 -11.85
CA LEU A 240 -17.69 -4.24 -13.22
C LEU A 240 -17.21 -5.54 -13.89
N THR A 241 -17.98 -6.62 -13.71
CA THR A 241 -17.64 -7.98 -14.18
C THR A 241 -17.57 -8.11 -15.70
N ALA A 242 -18.22 -7.24 -16.48
CA ALA A 242 -18.04 -7.21 -17.93
C ALA A 242 -16.63 -6.79 -18.36
N GLY A 243 -15.87 -6.13 -17.48
CA GLY A 243 -14.49 -5.74 -17.75
C GLY A 243 -13.52 -6.92 -17.57
N THR A 244 -12.90 -7.34 -18.67
CA THR A 244 -11.86 -8.39 -18.66
C THR A 244 -10.45 -7.81 -18.59
N HIS A 245 -10.29 -6.53 -18.93
CA HIS A 245 -9.04 -5.79 -18.79
C HIS A 245 -9.19 -4.63 -17.81
N VAL A 246 -8.20 -4.46 -16.95
CA VAL A 246 -8.09 -3.36 -16.01
C VAL A 246 -6.77 -2.65 -16.27
N ILE A 247 -6.81 -1.36 -16.57
CA ILE A 247 -5.63 -0.53 -16.79
C ILE A 247 -5.55 0.51 -15.68
N PHE A 248 -4.48 0.48 -14.89
CA PHE A 248 -4.14 1.56 -13.97
C PHE A 248 -3.21 2.53 -14.68
N GLN A 249 -3.73 3.71 -15.06
CA GLN A 249 -2.91 4.76 -15.66
C GLN A 249 -1.92 5.34 -14.63
N ASP A 250 -2.29 5.39 -13.36
CA ASP A 250 -1.47 5.93 -12.28
C ASP A 250 -1.47 5.01 -11.05
N LEU A 251 -0.38 5.07 -10.31
CA LEU A 251 -0.21 4.36 -9.06
C LEU A 251 -0.59 5.25 -7.89
N ASP A 252 -1.53 4.79 -7.06
CA ASP A 252 -1.79 5.35 -5.74
C ASP A 252 -0.89 4.74 -4.66
N TRP A 253 -0.66 5.51 -3.61
CA TRP A 253 0.23 5.16 -2.49
C TRP A 253 -0.36 4.11 -1.55
N VAL A 254 -1.65 3.83 -1.67
CA VAL A 254 -2.35 2.88 -0.81
C VAL A 254 -2.60 1.60 -1.63
N PRO A 255 -1.81 0.53 -1.43
CA PRO A 255 -1.95 -0.73 -2.18
C PRO A 255 -3.38 -1.27 -2.14
N ALA A 256 -4.04 -1.09 -1.00
CA ALA A 256 -5.39 -1.58 -0.82
C ALA A 256 -6.44 -0.90 -1.72
N ASN A 257 -6.18 0.30 -2.24
CA ASN A 257 -7.07 0.95 -3.21
C ASN A 257 -7.01 0.23 -4.56
N HIS A 258 -5.82 -0.16 -5.01
CA HIS A 258 -5.63 -0.99 -6.21
C HIS A 258 -6.30 -2.35 -6.06
N LEU A 259 -6.04 -3.05 -4.96
CA LEU A 259 -6.67 -4.35 -4.68
C LEU A 259 -8.20 -4.26 -4.68
N GLN A 260 -8.74 -3.18 -4.12
CA GLN A 260 -10.18 -2.95 -4.08
C GLN A 260 -10.77 -2.66 -5.46
N ALA A 261 -10.05 -1.90 -6.29
CA ALA A 261 -10.41 -1.57 -7.66
C ALA A 261 -10.37 -2.83 -8.57
N GLU A 262 -9.31 -3.64 -8.48
CA GLU A 262 -9.24 -4.93 -9.18
C GLU A 262 -10.41 -5.85 -8.81
N ASP A 263 -10.75 -5.91 -7.52
CA ASP A 263 -11.85 -6.72 -7.00
C ASP A 263 -13.23 -6.28 -7.52
N ARG A 264 -13.36 -5.11 -8.18
CA ARG A 264 -14.59 -4.70 -8.87
C ARG A 264 -14.85 -5.52 -10.13
N CYS A 265 -13.77 -5.89 -10.83
CA CYS A 265 -13.81 -6.65 -12.09
C CYS A 265 -13.62 -8.14 -11.83
N TYR A 266 -12.72 -8.48 -10.89
CA TYR A 266 -12.48 -9.83 -10.42
C TYR A 266 -13.48 -10.21 -9.31
N ARG A 267 -14.76 -10.36 -9.65
CA ARG A 267 -15.85 -10.61 -8.70
C ARG A 267 -16.67 -11.84 -9.10
N LEU A 268 -17.51 -12.33 -8.17
CA LEU A 268 -18.52 -13.35 -8.47
C LEU A 268 -19.33 -12.94 -9.71
N GLY A 269 -19.46 -13.86 -10.67
CA GLY A 269 -20.04 -13.61 -11.99
C GLY A 269 -19.03 -13.29 -13.09
N GLN A 270 -17.73 -13.28 -12.77
CA GLN A 270 -16.68 -13.21 -13.78
C GLN A 270 -16.41 -14.62 -14.34
N GLU A 271 -16.57 -14.76 -15.65
CA GLU A 271 -16.34 -16.02 -16.39
C GLU A 271 -15.02 -16.00 -17.17
N ASN A 272 -14.46 -14.81 -17.41
CA ASN A 272 -13.24 -14.63 -18.17
C ASN A 272 -12.03 -14.38 -17.28
N GLN A 273 -10.85 -14.67 -17.82
CA GLN A 273 -9.59 -14.23 -17.22
C GLN A 273 -9.56 -12.70 -17.12
N VAL A 274 -9.12 -12.19 -15.97
CA VAL A 274 -8.96 -10.75 -15.74
C VAL A 274 -7.49 -10.39 -15.83
N THR A 275 -7.16 -9.53 -16.79
CA THR A 275 -5.81 -8.99 -16.98
C THR A 275 -5.73 -7.60 -16.37
N VAL A 276 -4.79 -7.40 -15.47
CA VAL A 276 -4.56 -6.14 -14.76
C VAL A 276 -3.21 -5.58 -15.16
N GLU A 277 -3.22 -4.39 -15.73
CA GLU A 277 -2.04 -3.70 -16.24
C GLU A 277 -1.79 -2.43 -15.45
N TYR A 278 -0.56 -2.28 -14.95
CA TYR A 278 -0.11 -1.08 -14.27
C TYR A 278 0.85 -0.34 -15.20
N LEU A 279 0.43 0.83 -15.67
CA LEU A 279 1.29 1.67 -16.52
C LEU A 279 2.31 2.40 -15.64
N LEU A 280 3.58 2.10 -15.88
CA LEU A 280 4.71 2.73 -15.19
C LEU A 280 5.56 3.50 -16.19
N ALA A 281 5.85 4.76 -15.89
CA ALA A 281 6.86 5.50 -16.64
C ALA A 281 8.25 5.04 -16.19
N ASP A 282 8.93 4.28 -17.03
CA ASP A 282 10.23 3.69 -16.69
C ASP A 282 11.27 4.80 -16.40
N GLY A 283 12.22 4.50 -15.50
CA GLY A 283 13.23 5.43 -14.99
C GLY A 283 12.70 6.74 -14.38
N THR A 284 11.43 6.77 -13.97
CA THR A 284 10.84 7.85 -13.16
C THR A 284 10.44 7.35 -11.78
N LEU A 285 9.82 8.21 -10.97
CA LEU A 285 9.31 7.82 -9.65
C LEU A 285 8.34 6.63 -9.69
N ASP A 286 7.64 6.41 -10.81
CA ASP A 286 6.66 5.31 -10.92
C ASP A 286 7.29 3.93 -10.70
N GLY A 287 8.52 3.69 -11.17
CA GLY A 287 9.22 2.41 -10.96
C GLY A 287 9.47 2.13 -9.48
N TYR A 288 9.93 3.15 -8.75
CA TYR A 288 10.13 3.05 -7.32
C TYR A 288 8.81 2.84 -6.55
N ILE A 289 7.73 3.49 -6.98
CA ILE A 289 6.39 3.27 -6.41
C ILE A 289 5.92 1.84 -6.69
N ALA A 290 6.16 1.33 -7.90
CA ALA A 290 5.78 -0.02 -8.30
C ALA A 290 6.44 -1.08 -7.41
N GLU A 291 7.75 -0.98 -7.18
CA GLU A 291 8.47 -1.89 -6.29
C GLU A 291 7.92 -1.86 -4.85
N LEU A 292 7.68 -0.67 -4.30
CA LEU A 292 7.08 -0.53 -2.97
C LEU A 292 5.68 -1.14 -2.92
N LEU A 293 4.85 -0.86 -3.93
CA LEU A 293 3.49 -1.40 -4.00
C LEU A 293 3.51 -2.92 -4.12
N GLU A 294 4.37 -3.48 -4.97
CA GLU A 294 4.51 -4.92 -5.15
C GLU A 294 4.97 -5.60 -3.86
N ALA A 295 6.03 -5.09 -3.23
CA ALA A 295 6.50 -5.62 -1.95
C ALA A 295 5.39 -5.61 -0.90
N LYS A 296 4.61 -4.51 -0.82
CA LYS A 296 3.49 -4.44 0.12
C LYS A 296 2.30 -5.32 -0.27
N MET A 297 1.99 -5.46 -1.55
CA MET A 297 0.94 -6.37 -2.02
C MET A 297 1.29 -7.83 -1.73
N GLN A 298 2.55 -8.23 -1.90
CA GLN A 298 3.05 -9.55 -1.54
C GLN A 298 3.03 -9.76 -0.03
N LEU A 299 3.49 -8.77 0.75
CA LEU A 299 3.40 -8.80 2.21
C LEU A 299 1.96 -8.96 2.67
N ILE A 300 1.02 -8.16 2.14
CA ILE A 300 -0.42 -8.26 2.39
C ILE A 300 -0.95 -9.67 2.13
N GLN A 301 -0.45 -10.36 1.09
CA GLN A 301 -0.85 -11.73 0.76
C GLN A 301 -0.23 -12.78 1.69
N VAL A 302 1.03 -12.60 2.10
CA VAL A 302 1.77 -13.53 2.98
C VAL A 302 1.32 -13.39 4.45
N ILE A 303 1.08 -12.17 4.91
CA ILE A 303 0.75 -11.77 6.30
C ILE A 303 -0.76 -11.94 6.58
N GLU A 304 -1.52 -12.52 5.64
CA GLU A 304 -2.86 -13.03 5.95
C GLU A 304 -2.87 -14.13 7.04
N SER A 305 -1.70 -14.54 7.58
CA SER A 305 -1.54 -15.50 8.67
C SER A 305 -0.97 -14.96 10.00
N ASP A 306 -0.32 -13.80 10.08
CA ASP A 306 0.15 -13.22 11.37
C ASP A 306 0.60 -11.75 11.18
N GLU A 307 0.51 -10.93 12.23
CA GLU A 307 0.45 -9.45 12.11
C GLU A 307 1.72 -8.75 11.65
N VAL A 308 1.55 -7.66 10.90
CA VAL A 308 2.61 -6.65 10.70
C VAL A 308 2.07 -5.22 10.81
N ARG A 309 2.91 -4.38 11.42
CA ARG A 309 2.80 -2.92 11.48
C ARG A 309 3.15 -2.34 10.11
N ASP A 310 2.15 -1.86 9.38
CA ASP A 310 2.37 -1.13 8.14
C ASP A 310 2.72 0.34 8.48
N MET A 311 3.96 0.75 8.18
CA MET A 311 4.33 2.16 8.11
C MET A 311 3.69 2.77 6.85
N SER A 312 3.31 4.04 6.90
CA SER A 312 2.72 4.71 5.73
C SER A 312 3.68 4.60 4.54
N VAL A 313 3.22 4.08 3.39
CA VAL A 313 4.00 4.01 2.14
C VAL A 313 4.62 5.37 1.79
N LEU A 314 3.90 6.45 2.07
CA LEU A 314 4.38 7.82 1.88
C LEU A 314 5.58 8.17 2.77
N THR A 315 5.61 7.68 4.00
CA THR A 315 6.73 7.93 4.92
C THR A 315 7.95 7.12 4.53
N GLU A 316 7.78 5.85 4.15
CA GLU A 316 8.88 5.02 3.62
C GLU A 316 9.43 5.59 2.31
N LEU A 317 8.55 6.02 1.41
CA LEU A 317 8.90 6.73 0.19
C LEU A 317 9.71 7.98 0.52
N GLN A 318 9.24 8.84 1.41
CA GLN A 318 9.93 10.08 1.77
C GLN A 318 11.33 9.79 2.32
N GLN A 319 11.46 8.85 3.25
CA GLN A 319 12.75 8.47 3.85
C GLN A 319 13.74 7.95 2.79
N LYS A 320 13.30 7.02 1.93
CA LYS A 320 14.16 6.45 0.89
C LYS A 320 14.47 7.45 -0.22
N LEU A 321 13.53 8.30 -0.62
CA LEU A 321 13.80 9.36 -1.60
C LEU A 321 14.83 10.35 -1.06
N HIS A 322 14.77 10.72 0.23
CA HIS A 322 15.82 11.56 0.83
C HIS A 322 17.20 10.90 0.81
N SER A 323 17.29 9.57 1.02
CA SER A 323 18.58 8.86 0.92
C SER A 323 19.10 8.72 -0.51
N LEU A 324 18.21 8.60 -1.49
CA LEU A 324 18.57 8.35 -2.91
C LEU A 324 18.73 9.63 -3.72
N ALA A 325 18.13 10.75 -3.30
CA ALA A 325 18.16 12.01 -4.04
C ALA A 325 19.58 12.48 -4.43
N PRO A 326 20.61 12.38 -3.57
CA PRO A 326 21.96 12.78 -3.95
C PRO A 326 22.55 11.94 -5.09
N ALA A 327 22.31 10.63 -5.10
CA ALA A 327 22.78 9.71 -6.14
C ALA A 327 22.05 9.97 -7.47
N LEU A 328 20.72 10.07 -7.42
CA LEU A 328 19.88 10.38 -8.58
C LEU A 328 20.25 11.72 -9.23
N LEU A 329 20.66 12.71 -8.45
CA LEU A 329 21.12 14.00 -8.97
C LEU A 329 22.50 13.97 -9.60
N GLN A 330 23.43 13.20 -9.05
CA GLN A 330 24.75 13.02 -9.66
C GLN A 330 24.60 12.36 -11.02
N GLU A 331 23.70 11.39 -11.10
CA GLU A 331 23.29 10.74 -12.33
C GLU A 331 22.64 11.71 -13.31
N ILE A 332 21.60 12.45 -12.93
CA ILE A 332 20.95 13.46 -13.80
C ILE A 332 21.94 14.53 -14.29
N LYS A 333 22.87 14.98 -13.44
CA LYS A 333 23.92 15.93 -13.81
C LYS A 333 24.91 15.33 -14.80
N ALA A 334 25.32 14.08 -14.60
CA ALA A 334 26.17 13.34 -15.54
C ALA A 334 25.45 13.04 -16.86
N MET A 335 24.12 12.94 -16.84
CA MET A 335 23.25 12.69 -18.00
C MET A 335 23.02 13.94 -18.84
N ASN A 336 22.81 15.12 -18.22
CA ASN A 336 22.65 16.40 -18.92
C ASN A 336 23.89 16.83 -19.71
N THR A 337 25.08 16.32 -19.35
CA THR A 337 26.31 16.55 -20.12
C THR A 337 26.44 15.70 -21.39
N LYS A 338 25.58 14.67 -21.61
CA LYS A 338 25.75 13.68 -22.68
C LYS A 338 24.58 13.54 -23.67
N GLY A 339 23.50 14.30 -23.48
CA GLY A 339 22.42 14.54 -24.46
C GLY A 339 21.93 13.32 -25.26
N VAL A 340 21.27 12.35 -24.62
CA VAL A 340 20.41 11.34 -25.28
C VAL A 340 19.40 10.81 -24.25
N THR A 341 18.10 11.03 -24.46
CA THR A 341 17.07 10.93 -23.41
C THR A 341 16.34 9.58 -23.34
N ALA A 342 16.16 8.85 -24.44
CA ALA A 342 15.24 7.70 -24.47
C ALA A 342 15.88 6.35 -24.11
N ALA A 343 17.00 5.96 -24.75
CA ALA A 343 17.64 4.66 -24.54
C ALA A 343 18.33 4.46 -23.17
N ARG A 344 18.42 5.53 -22.36
CA ARG A 344 19.25 5.58 -21.15
C ARG A 344 18.46 5.67 -19.84
N ILE A 345 17.15 5.90 -19.93
CA ILE A 345 16.21 5.80 -18.82
C ILE A 345 16.06 4.33 -18.38
N GLN A 346 16.19 3.40 -19.34
CA GLN A 346 16.20 1.96 -19.11
C GLN A 346 17.41 1.51 -18.26
N GLU A 347 18.61 2.08 -18.47
CA GLU A 347 19.81 1.81 -17.65
C GLU A 347 19.66 2.32 -16.19
N ILE A 348 18.92 3.42 -15.98
CA ILE A 348 18.64 3.97 -14.64
C ILE A 348 17.58 3.15 -13.91
N GLY A 349 16.54 2.70 -14.63
CA GLY A 349 15.56 1.76 -14.11
C GLY A 349 16.23 0.47 -13.63
N GLU A 350 17.17 -0.07 -14.42
CA GLU A 350 17.97 -1.23 -14.07
C GLU A 350 18.90 -0.98 -12.86
N LEU A 351 19.53 0.20 -12.77
CA LEU A 351 20.38 0.59 -11.63
C LEU A 351 19.60 0.80 -10.33
N VAL A 352 18.41 1.41 -10.38
CA VAL A 352 17.53 1.56 -9.21
C VAL A 352 17.04 0.21 -8.71
N SER A 353 16.68 -0.70 -9.64
CA SER A 353 16.31 -2.07 -9.28
C SER A 353 17.51 -2.88 -8.76
N ALA A 354 18.72 -2.66 -9.28
CA ALA A 354 19.95 -3.24 -8.77
C ALA A 354 20.32 -2.70 -7.38
N LEU A 355 20.17 -1.40 -7.13
CA LEU A 355 20.38 -0.76 -5.82
C LEU A 355 19.32 -1.16 -4.78
N ALA A 356 18.11 -1.50 -5.23
CA ALA A 356 17.10 -2.15 -4.39
C ALA A 356 17.46 -3.61 -4.07
N SER A 357 18.19 -4.29 -4.97
CA SER A 357 18.67 -5.67 -4.79
C SER A 357 19.93 -5.79 -3.92
N ASP A 358 20.66 -4.70 -3.68
CA ASP A 358 21.92 -4.70 -2.95
C ASP A 358 21.76 -4.37 -1.45
N SER A 359 20.73 -4.95 -0.82
CA SER A 359 20.92 -5.28 0.59
C SER A 359 21.86 -6.49 0.60
N PRO A 360 23.11 -6.37 1.08
CA PRO A 360 23.90 -7.56 1.33
C PRO A 360 23.02 -8.45 2.20
N VAL A 361 22.84 -9.69 1.78
CA VAL A 361 22.30 -10.73 2.64
C VAL A 361 23.27 -10.81 3.80
N CYS A 362 23.04 -10.02 4.86
CA CYS A 362 23.82 -10.13 6.08
C CYS A 362 23.62 -11.56 6.54
N GLU A 363 24.67 -12.36 6.42
CA GLU A 363 24.69 -13.72 6.93
C GLU A 363 24.27 -13.65 8.40
N ALA A 364 23.28 -14.46 8.75
CA ALA A 364 22.80 -14.55 10.12
C ALA A 364 23.96 -15.04 11.00
N GLY A 365 24.52 -14.13 11.80
CA GLY A 365 25.55 -14.44 12.79
C GLY A 365 24.97 -14.66 14.18
N PHE A 366 25.73 -15.32 15.06
CA PHE A 366 25.38 -15.45 16.46
C PHE A 366 26.59 -15.20 17.37
N TRP A 367 26.35 -14.62 18.54
CA TRP A 367 27.31 -14.51 19.64
C TRP A 367 26.94 -15.50 20.74
N GLU A 368 27.93 -16.22 21.27
CA GLU A 368 27.75 -17.12 22.41
C GLU A 368 28.30 -16.48 23.69
N PHE A 369 27.50 -16.54 24.75
CA PHE A 369 27.84 -16.07 26.08
C PHE A 369 27.75 -17.23 27.07
N PRO A 370 28.82 -17.58 27.80
CA PRO A 370 28.74 -18.58 28.86
C PRO A 370 27.93 -18.04 30.05
N SER A 371 27.14 -18.91 30.66
CA SER A 371 26.34 -18.56 31.84
C SER A 371 27.22 -18.44 33.08
N SER A 372 27.17 -17.28 33.75
CA SER A 372 27.91 -17.03 34.99
C SER A 372 27.47 -17.90 36.18
N SER A 373 26.27 -18.46 36.13
CA SER A 373 25.68 -19.28 37.21
C SER A 373 25.74 -20.79 36.98
N ASN A 374 26.02 -21.24 35.75
CA ASN A 374 26.20 -22.65 35.42
C ASN A 374 27.17 -22.77 34.23
N PRO A 375 28.41 -23.26 34.46
CA PRO A 375 29.43 -23.34 33.41
C PRO A 375 29.04 -24.17 32.18
N GLU A 376 28.07 -25.08 32.29
CA GLU A 376 27.63 -25.94 31.18
C GLU A 376 26.56 -25.30 30.28
N LYS A 377 26.04 -24.11 30.62
CA LYS A 377 25.01 -23.43 29.83
C LYS A 377 25.60 -22.26 29.05
N THR A 378 25.34 -22.23 27.75
CA THR A 378 25.66 -21.11 26.86
C THR A 378 24.38 -20.45 26.34
N TYR A 379 24.38 -19.12 26.27
CA TYR A 379 23.30 -18.32 25.72
C TYR A 379 23.72 -17.77 24.37
N ARG A 380 22.82 -17.84 23.38
CA ARG A 380 23.06 -17.31 22.04
C ARG A 380 22.31 -16.01 21.85
N VAL A 381 22.98 -15.03 21.26
CA VAL A 381 22.36 -13.81 20.72
C VAL A 381 22.43 -13.89 19.21
N ILE A 382 21.27 -13.95 18.55
CA ILE A 382 21.14 -14.06 17.09
C ILE A 382 20.75 -12.70 16.52
N PHE A 383 21.41 -12.28 15.45
CA PHE A 383 21.09 -11.05 14.72
C PHE A 383 20.35 -11.37 13.41
N GLY A 384 19.18 -10.75 13.22
CA GLY A 384 18.35 -10.91 12.02
C GLY A 384 18.32 -9.68 11.11
N ARG A 385 17.78 -9.85 9.89
CA ARG A 385 17.75 -8.91 8.73
C ARG A 385 17.28 -7.46 9.00
N ALA A 386 16.69 -7.16 10.16
CA ALA A 386 16.15 -5.85 10.51
C ALA A 386 16.87 -5.18 11.70
N GLY A 387 18.06 -5.64 12.09
CA GLY A 387 18.75 -5.10 13.27
C GLY A 387 18.23 -5.65 14.61
N HIS A 388 17.37 -6.67 14.55
CA HIS A 388 16.77 -7.30 15.72
C HIS A 388 17.75 -8.30 16.34
N LEU A 389 17.92 -8.22 17.66
CA LEU A 389 18.77 -9.11 18.45
C LEU A 389 17.90 -9.96 19.36
N GLU A 390 17.93 -11.26 19.17
CA GLU A 390 17.22 -12.22 20.03
C GLU A 390 18.19 -13.02 20.87
N CYS A 391 17.95 -13.06 22.19
CA CYS A 391 18.77 -13.83 23.10
C CYS A 391 17.99 -14.97 23.74
N THR A 392 18.59 -16.17 23.76
CA THR A 392 18.01 -17.38 24.36
C THR A 392 18.05 -17.38 25.90
N CYS A 393 18.61 -16.34 26.54
CA CYS A 393 18.69 -16.29 28.01
C CYS A 393 17.33 -16.02 28.66
N THR A 394 17.06 -16.72 29.77
CA THR A 394 15.88 -16.54 30.64
C THR A 394 16.11 -15.51 31.75
N GLY A 395 17.20 -14.73 31.68
CA GLY A 395 17.60 -13.76 32.69
C GLY A 395 16.76 -12.48 32.71
N PHE A 396 17.04 -11.62 33.69
CA PHE A 396 16.36 -10.34 33.90
C PHE A 396 16.45 -9.43 32.65
N ARG A 397 15.30 -8.98 32.13
CA ARG A 397 15.19 -8.06 31.00
C ARG A 397 14.82 -6.67 31.51
N TYR A 398 15.71 -5.70 31.36
CA TYR A 398 15.40 -4.28 31.65
C TYR A 398 14.96 -3.60 30.35
N ARG A 399 13.85 -2.85 30.35
CA ARG A 399 13.30 -2.20 29.14
C ARG A 399 13.20 -3.14 27.91
N GLY A 400 12.92 -4.42 28.13
CA GLY A 400 12.79 -5.43 27.07
C GLY A 400 14.09 -6.13 26.63
N GLU A 401 15.25 -5.70 27.10
CA GLU A 401 16.57 -6.23 26.68
C GLU A 401 17.34 -6.88 27.84
N CYS A 402 17.99 -8.01 27.57
CA CYS A 402 18.91 -8.66 28.52
C CYS A 402 20.33 -8.06 28.44
N SER A 403 21.19 -8.41 29.41
CA SER A 403 22.59 -7.96 29.46
C SER A 403 23.36 -8.31 28.18
N HIS A 404 23.21 -9.53 27.66
CA HIS A 404 23.91 -9.99 26.46
C HIS A 404 23.53 -9.18 25.21
N VAL A 405 22.25 -8.86 25.01
CA VAL A 405 21.79 -8.04 23.87
C VAL A 405 22.38 -6.63 23.91
N ARG A 406 22.52 -6.06 25.11
CA ARG A 406 23.10 -4.72 25.29
C ARG A 406 24.59 -4.69 25.04
N GLU A 407 25.29 -5.75 25.42
CA GLU A 407 26.71 -5.90 25.18
C GLU A 407 26.99 -6.03 23.68
N VAL A 408 26.22 -6.87 22.97
CA VAL A 408 26.29 -6.94 21.50
C VAL A 408 26.01 -5.58 20.85
N ARG A 409 25.00 -4.83 21.33
CA ARG A 409 24.74 -3.48 20.81
C ARG A 409 25.87 -2.49 21.06
N LYS A 410 26.47 -2.49 22.25
CA LYS A 410 27.61 -1.62 22.56
C LYS A 410 28.79 -1.92 21.64
N ASN A 411 29.10 -3.21 21.47
CA ASN A 411 30.22 -3.65 20.64
C ASN A 411 29.99 -3.36 19.14
N ALA A 412 28.75 -3.53 18.65
CA ALA A 412 28.37 -3.23 17.28
C ALA A 412 28.49 -1.73 16.95
N ILE A 413 28.16 -0.84 17.90
CA ILE A 413 28.28 0.62 17.73
C ILE A 413 29.76 1.05 17.67
N SER A 414 30.64 0.40 18.43
CA SER A 414 32.09 0.67 18.37
C SER A 414 32.77 0.21 17.09
N SER A 415 32.35 -0.92 16.49
CA SER A 415 32.93 -1.42 15.22
C SER A 415 32.55 -0.59 13.98
N SER A 416 31.44 0.15 14.03
CA SER A 416 31.03 1.07 12.95
C SER A 416 31.81 2.40 12.91
N GLY A 417 32.77 2.60 13.84
CA GLY A 417 33.61 3.80 13.91
C GLY A 417 35.00 3.68 13.26
N GLU A 418 35.44 2.49 12.84
CA GLU A 418 36.83 2.26 12.40
C GLU A 418 37.03 2.02 10.89
N ASN A 419 35.96 1.95 10.09
CA ASN A 419 36.07 1.99 8.63
C ASN A 419 35.57 3.35 8.12
N ARG A 420 36.46 4.35 8.14
CA ARG A 420 36.31 5.60 7.41
C ARG A 420 37.38 5.70 6.34
#